data_AF-A0A955MTQ8-F1
#
_entry.id   AF-A0A955MTQ8-F1
#
_cell.length_a   1.000
_cell.length_b   1.000
_cell.length_c   1.000
_cell.angle_alpha   90.00
_cell.angle_beta   90.00
_cell.angle_gamma   90.00
#
_symmetry.space_group_name_H-M   'P 1'
#
loop_
_entity.id
_entity.type
_entity.pdbx_description
1 polymer ?
#
loop_
_entity_poly.entity_id
_entity_poly.type
_entity_poly.pdbx_seq_one_letter_code
_entity_poly.pdbx_strand_id
1 'polypeptide(L)'
;QGMLFRRCMVTNSLCGPSRATILSGKYSHLNGFVDNTIGSHFDFSQNTYAKELQKAGYKTAVIGKLHLGGTPPGFDYYDILPGQGRYYNPEFINQQGQYEMEGYTTDIITEKTIDWLKTVKDSTQPFMVMMWHKAPHRNWQPGPNELGMYEDVTFPEPSTLFDDYSGDRQAAALNNMT
;
A
#
# COMPACT_ATOMS: atom_id res chain seq x y z
N GLN A 1 14.47 -17.41 3.95
CA GLN A 1 15.21 -17.79 2.73
C GLN A 1 14.21 -17.77 1.56
N GLY A 2 14.61 -17.31 0.37
CA GLY A 2 13.71 -17.07 -0.77
C GLY A 2 14.47 -16.68 -2.03
N MET A 3 13.80 -16.02 -2.99
CA MET A 3 14.37 -15.58 -4.28
C MET A 3 14.36 -14.06 -4.42
N LEU A 4 15.47 -13.48 -4.89
CA LEU A 4 15.60 -12.05 -5.17
C LEU A 4 15.40 -11.76 -6.66
N PHE A 5 14.36 -11.00 -7.00
CA PHE A 5 14.17 -10.46 -8.34
C PHE A 5 14.87 -9.11 -8.46
N ARG A 6 15.97 -9.05 -9.23
CA ARG A 6 16.73 -7.80 -9.46
C ARG A 6 16.12 -6.91 -10.56
N ARG A 7 15.12 -7.42 -11.28
CA ARG A 7 14.43 -6.72 -12.37
C ARG A 7 12.92 -6.93 -12.22
N CYS A 8 12.32 -6.19 -11.30
CA CYS A 8 10.88 -6.16 -11.07
C CYS A 8 10.43 -4.70 -11.19
N MET A 9 9.58 -4.41 -12.16
CA MET A 9 9.13 -3.05 -12.47
C MET A 9 7.63 -2.95 -12.23
N VAL A 10 7.19 -1.81 -11.71
CA VAL A 10 5.77 -1.44 -11.71
C VAL A 10 5.38 -0.95 -13.10
N THR A 11 4.13 -1.18 -13.49
CA THR A 11 3.63 -0.82 -14.83
C THR A 11 3.14 0.63 -14.90
N ASN A 12 2.84 1.23 -13.75
CA ASN A 12 2.54 2.65 -13.58
C ASN A 12 3.05 3.08 -12.19
N SER A 13 3.97 4.05 -12.14
CA SER A 13 4.70 4.47 -10.94
C SER A 13 3.90 5.42 -10.04
N LEU A 14 2.64 5.06 -9.77
CA LEU A 14 1.74 5.81 -8.90
C LEU A 14 0.93 4.83 -8.02
N CYS A 15 0.61 5.24 -6.78
CA CYS A 15 0.17 4.28 -5.77
C CYS A 15 -1.12 3.52 -6.10
N GLY A 16 -2.21 4.20 -6.46
CA GLY A 16 -3.47 3.55 -6.82
C GLY A 16 -3.34 2.70 -8.10
N PRO A 17 -2.79 3.23 -9.21
CA PRO A 17 -2.60 2.45 -10.44
C PRO A 17 -1.74 1.19 -10.23
N SER A 18 -0.64 1.31 -9.50
CA SER A 18 0.21 0.15 -9.18
C SER A 18 -0.56 -0.90 -8.37
N ARG A 19 -1.31 -0.50 -7.33
CA ARG A 19 -2.13 -1.43 -6.52
C ARG A 19 -3.24 -2.09 -7.33
N ALA A 20 -3.88 -1.35 -8.23
CA ALA A 20 -4.87 -1.89 -9.17
C ALA A 20 -4.25 -2.94 -10.09
N THR A 21 -3.03 -2.71 -10.58
CA THR A 21 -2.32 -3.69 -11.43
C THR A 21 -1.95 -4.96 -10.67
N ILE A 22 -1.54 -4.83 -9.39
CA ILE A 22 -1.26 -5.99 -8.52
C ILE A 22 -2.52 -6.82 -8.29
N LEU A 23 -3.66 -6.19 -8.01
CA LEU A 23 -4.91 -6.90 -7.73
C LEU A 23 -5.56 -7.54 -8.96
N SER A 24 -5.50 -6.86 -10.11
CA SER A 24 -6.16 -7.29 -11.35
C SER A 24 -5.28 -8.13 -12.28
N GLY A 25 -3.94 -8.06 -12.13
CA GLY A 25 -3.00 -8.64 -13.08
C GLY A 25 -2.99 -7.95 -14.46
N LYS A 26 -3.59 -6.76 -14.58
CA LYS A 26 -3.76 -6.03 -15.85
C LYS A 26 -3.04 -4.68 -15.78
N TYR A 27 -2.52 -4.22 -16.92
CA TYR A 27 -2.01 -2.85 -17.10
C TYR A 27 -3.13 -1.81 -16.85
N SER A 28 -2.75 -0.58 -16.46
CA SER A 28 -3.72 0.50 -16.16
C SER A 28 -4.71 0.78 -17.30
N HIS A 29 -4.27 0.73 -18.56
CA HIS A 29 -5.15 0.93 -19.72
C HIS A 29 -6.20 -0.20 -19.91
N LEU A 30 -6.03 -1.35 -19.25
CA LEU A 30 -6.97 -2.48 -19.27
C LEU A 30 -7.82 -2.57 -18.00
N ASN A 31 -7.27 -2.17 -16.84
CA ASN A 31 -8.01 -2.21 -15.57
C ASN A 31 -8.78 -0.92 -15.27
N GLY A 32 -8.52 0.17 -16.00
CA GLY A 32 -9.22 1.44 -15.93
C GLY A 32 -8.69 2.43 -14.87
N PHE A 33 -7.79 2.01 -13.97
CA PHE A 33 -7.26 2.87 -12.91
C PHE A 33 -5.90 3.44 -13.32
N VAL A 34 -5.91 4.69 -13.82
CA VAL A 34 -4.76 5.33 -14.48
C VAL A 34 -4.05 6.38 -13.61
N ASP A 35 -4.75 6.99 -12.65
CA ASP A 35 -4.21 8.04 -11.77
C ASP A 35 -4.84 8.02 -10.36
N ASN A 36 -4.45 8.96 -9.49
CA ASN A 36 -5.04 9.18 -8.16
C ASN A 36 -5.82 10.51 -8.07
N THR A 37 -6.42 10.96 -9.17
CA THR A 37 -7.24 12.19 -9.13
C THR A 37 -8.42 12.03 -8.17
N ILE A 38 -8.92 13.16 -7.65
CA ILE A 38 -10.03 13.13 -6.70
C ILE A 38 -11.25 12.50 -7.40
N GLY A 39 -11.79 11.43 -6.81
CA GLY A 39 -12.90 10.66 -7.38
C GLY A 39 -12.47 9.46 -8.24
N SER A 40 -11.18 9.21 -8.42
CA SER A 40 -10.70 7.97 -9.05
C SER A 40 -11.04 6.76 -8.18
N HIS A 41 -11.76 5.80 -8.76
CA HIS A 41 -12.19 4.57 -8.09
C HIS A 41 -11.85 3.36 -8.96
N PHE A 42 -11.36 2.30 -8.32
CA PHE A 42 -11.13 1.04 -9.01
C PHE A 42 -12.47 0.34 -9.22
N ASP A 43 -12.74 -0.06 -10.47
CA ASP A 43 -13.90 -0.86 -10.77
C ASP A 43 -13.73 -2.27 -10.20
N PHE A 44 -14.27 -2.48 -9.00
CA PHE A 44 -14.27 -3.75 -8.32
C PHE A 44 -15.28 -4.76 -8.90
N SER A 45 -16.04 -4.45 -9.95
CA SER A 45 -16.84 -5.47 -10.65
C SER A 45 -15.96 -6.48 -11.40
N GLN A 46 -14.80 -6.03 -11.89
CA GLN A 46 -13.84 -6.88 -12.60
C GLN A 46 -13.20 -7.93 -11.69
N ASN A 47 -12.59 -8.96 -12.29
CA ASN A 47 -11.94 -10.01 -11.52
C ASN A 47 -10.64 -9.54 -10.85
N THR A 48 -10.32 -10.11 -9.68
CA THR A 48 -9.06 -9.89 -8.95
C THR A 48 -8.53 -11.21 -8.41
N TYR A 49 -7.23 -11.33 -8.18
CA TYR A 49 -6.67 -12.56 -7.62
C TYR A 49 -7.24 -12.88 -6.22
N ALA A 50 -7.61 -11.85 -5.44
CA ALA A 50 -8.21 -12.02 -4.13
C ALA A 50 -9.57 -12.75 -4.21
N LYS A 51 -10.43 -12.36 -5.18
CA LYS A 51 -11.70 -13.06 -5.45
C LYS A 51 -11.48 -14.52 -5.86
N GLU A 52 -10.48 -14.78 -6.69
CA GLU A 52 -10.17 -16.14 -7.13
C GLU A 52 -9.64 -17.01 -5.98
N LEU A 53 -8.79 -16.47 -5.10
CA LEU A 53 -8.34 -17.19 -3.91
C LEU A 53 -9.49 -17.47 -2.94
N GLN A 54 -10.38 -16.50 -2.72
CA GLN A 54 -11.57 -16.71 -1.89
C GLN A 54 -12.46 -17.83 -2.45
N LYS A 55 -12.72 -17.83 -3.77
CA LYS A 55 -13.46 -18.92 -4.44
C LYS A 55 -12.76 -20.27 -4.32
N ALA A 56 -11.43 -20.28 -4.34
CA ALA A 56 -10.61 -21.48 -4.15
C ALA A 56 -10.55 -21.97 -2.69
N GLY A 57 -11.27 -21.32 -1.76
CA GLY A 57 -11.40 -21.74 -0.38
C GLY A 57 -10.37 -21.16 0.57
N TYR A 58 -9.63 -20.13 0.17
CA TYR A 58 -8.73 -19.39 1.06
C TYR A 58 -9.51 -18.47 2.00
N LYS A 59 -9.04 -18.34 3.24
CA LYS A 59 -9.34 -17.18 4.08
C LYS A 59 -8.56 -15.98 3.57
N THR A 60 -9.24 -14.87 3.33
CA THR A 60 -8.67 -13.72 2.64
C THR A 60 -8.77 -12.45 3.49
N ALA A 61 -7.67 -11.72 3.61
CA ALA A 61 -7.63 -10.46 4.35
C ALA A 61 -6.81 -9.35 3.68
N VAL A 62 -7.21 -8.10 3.92
CA VAL A 62 -6.42 -6.91 3.57
C VAL A 62 -6.40 -5.92 4.73
N ILE A 63 -5.19 -5.53 5.16
CA ILE A 63 -4.96 -4.68 6.33
C ILE A 63 -3.99 -3.57 5.92
N GLY A 64 -4.39 -2.31 6.18
CA GLY A 64 -3.61 -1.12 5.87
C GLY A 64 -4.02 -0.38 4.59
N LYS A 65 -3.06 0.11 3.81
CA LYS A 65 -3.30 1.08 2.72
C LYS A 65 -3.79 0.40 1.44
N LEU A 66 -5.10 0.32 1.22
CA LEU A 66 -5.68 -0.17 -0.04
C LEU A 66 -5.63 0.87 -1.17
N HIS A 67 -6.08 2.10 -0.92
CA HIS A 67 -6.04 3.23 -1.87
C HIS A 67 -6.76 3.00 -3.22
N LEU A 68 -7.82 2.19 -3.24
CA LEU A 68 -8.60 1.91 -4.46
C LEU A 68 -10.06 2.40 -4.38
N GLY A 69 -10.45 2.95 -3.24
CA GLY A 69 -11.81 3.42 -2.96
C GLY A 69 -12.80 2.29 -2.66
N GLY A 70 -13.84 2.58 -1.87
CA GLY A 70 -14.90 1.62 -1.57
C GLY A 70 -14.47 0.40 -0.75
N THR A 71 -15.41 -0.53 -0.59
CA THR A 71 -15.22 -1.80 0.12
C THR A 71 -14.68 -2.87 -0.85
N PRO A 72 -13.52 -3.49 -0.59
CA PRO A 72 -12.93 -4.44 -1.52
C PRO A 72 -13.62 -5.82 -1.44
N PRO A 73 -14.26 -6.31 -2.52
CA PRO A 73 -14.72 -7.69 -2.59
C PRO A 73 -13.53 -8.66 -2.70
N GLY A 74 -13.77 -9.94 -2.38
CA GLY A 74 -12.72 -10.96 -2.41
C GLY A 74 -11.89 -11.04 -1.13
N PHE A 75 -12.33 -10.38 -0.06
CA PHE A 75 -11.72 -10.42 1.26
C PHE A 75 -12.79 -10.75 2.31
N ASP A 76 -12.56 -11.78 3.11
CA ASP A 76 -13.39 -12.13 4.27
C ASP A 76 -13.22 -11.10 5.40
N TYR A 77 -12.01 -10.51 5.49
CA TYR A 77 -11.67 -9.49 6.46
C TYR A 77 -10.97 -8.30 5.79
N TYR A 78 -11.38 -7.08 6.15
CA TYR A 78 -10.62 -5.90 5.77
C TYR A 78 -10.55 -4.90 6.93
N ASP A 79 -9.41 -4.23 7.04
CA ASP A 79 -9.19 -3.17 8.01
C ASP A 79 -8.22 -2.15 7.40
N ILE A 80 -8.79 -1.20 6.66
CA ILE A 80 -8.04 -0.39 5.68
C ILE A 80 -7.96 1.08 6.07
N LEU A 81 -6.87 1.74 5.69
CA LEU A 81 -6.68 3.17 5.91
C LEU A 81 -7.53 4.00 4.92
N PRO A 82 -8.28 5.04 5.39
CA PRO A 82 -8.92 5.98 4.50
C PRO A 82 -7.87 6.84 3.78
N GLY A 83 -8.03 6.99 2.46
CA GLY A 83 -7.16 7.81 1.62
C GLY A 83 -5.67 7.45 1.74
N GLN A 84 -4.85 8.41 2.18
CA GLN A 84 -3.41 8.25 2.35
C GLN A 84 -3.00 7.68 3.72
N GLY A 85 -3.96 7.57 4.66
CA GLY A 85 -3.73 7.24 6.07
C GLY A 85 -2.94 8.30 6.83
N ARG A 86 -2.90 8.19 8.16
CA ARG A 86 -2.03 8.97 9.05
C ARG A 86 -0.87 8.09 9.52
N TYR A 87 0.21 8.68 10.04
CA TYR A 87 1.29 7.92 10.67
C TYR A 87 1.02 7.63 12.14
N TYR A 88 0.41 8.60 12.82
CA TYR A 88 0.02 8.52 14.22
C TYR A 88 -1.48 8.59 14.34
N ASN A 89 -2.01 7.85 15.31
CA ASN A 89 -3.42 7.75 15.63
C ASN A 89 -4.29 7.56 14.38
N PRO A 90 -4.04 6.50 13.58
CA PRO A 90 -4.74 6.30 12.31
C PRO A 90 -6.22 6.00 12.48
N GLU A 91 -7.00 6.54 11.56
CA GLU A 91 -8.33 6.05 11.26
C GLU A 91 -8.25 4.79 10.40
N PHE A 92 -9.17 3.86 10.61
CA PHE A 92 -9.36 2.64 9.84
C PHE A 92 -10.83 2.46 9.47
N ILE A 93 -11.08 1.71 8.40
CA ILE A 93 -12.40 1.31 7.93
C ILE A 93 -12.45 -0.21 7.89
N ASN A 94 -13.42 -0.80 8.60
CA ASN A 94 -13.72 -2.23 8.58
C ASN A 94 -15.22 -2.47 8.30
N GLN A 95 -15.72 -3.68 8.56
CA GLN A 95 -17.12 -4.05 8.36
C GLN A 95 -18.09 -3.32 9.31
N GLN A 96 -17.61 -2.84 10.46
CA GLN A 96 -18.40 -2.10 11.43
C GLN A 96 -18.42 -0.59 11.16
N GLY A 97 -17.54 -0.10 10.28
CA GLY A 97 -17.46 1.30 9.90
C GLY A 97 -16.06 1.88 10.12
N GLN A 98 -16.01 3.21 10.25
CA GLN A 98 -14.78 3.95 10.49
C GLN A 98 -14.53 4.15 11.98
N TYR A 99 -13.30 3.98 12.42
CA TYR A 99 -12.88 4.15 13.81
C TYR A 99 -11.41 4.59 13.89
N GLU A 100 -10.99 5.11 15.04
CA GLU A 100 -9.62 5.57 15.29
C GLU A 100 -8.92 4.65 16.29
N MET A 101 -7.60 4.53 16.17
CA MET A 101 -6.75 3.84 17.13
C MET A 101 -5.56 4.70 17.51
N GLU A 102 -5.21 4.69 18.78
CA GLU A 102 -3.98 5.33 19.27
C GLU A 102 -2.74 4.52 18.91
N GLY A 103 -1.65 5.20 18.54
CA GLY A 103 -0.34 4.61 18.31
C GLY A 103 0.24 4.87 16.91
N TYR A 104 1.30 4.13 16.58
CA TYR A 104 2.01 4.27 15.31
C TYR A 104 1.48 3.28 14.26
N THR A 105 1.17 3.78 13.07
CA THR A 105 0.42 3.06 12.04
C THR A 105 1.15 1.82 11.52
N THR A 106 2.47 1.86 11.44
CA THR A 106 3.27 0.69 11.00
C THR A 106 3.13 -0.46 11.98
N ASP A 107 3.19 -0.17 13.29
CA ASP A 107 3.06 -1.15 14.36
C ASP A 107 1.63 -1.66 14.43
N ILE A 108 0.65 -0.75 14.38
CA ILE A 108 -0.77 -1.08 14.38
C ILE A 108 -1.13 -2.04 13.24
N ILE A 109 -0.67 -1.79 12.00
CA ILE A 109 -0.92 -2.68 10.85
C ILE A 109 -0.31 -4.07 11.10
N THR A 110 0.87 -4.11 11.70
CA THR A 110 1.57 -5.37 12.03
C THR A 110 0.80 -6.17 13.07
N GLU A 111 0.44 -5.55 14.19
CA GLU A 111 -0.29 -6.22 15.27
C GLU A 111 -1.67 -6.68 14.80
N LYS A 112 -2.40 -5.86 14.04
CA LYS A 112 -3.67 -6.27 13.42
C LYS A 112 -3.51 -7.49 12.51
N THR A 113 -2.43 -7.54 11.73
CA THR A 113 -2.14 -8.69 10.86
C THR A 113 -1.86 -9.93 11.68
N ILE A 114 -1.04 -9.82 12.73
CA ILE A 114 -0.74 -10.91 13.66
C ILE A 114 -2.02 -11.40 14.34
N ASP A 115 -2.87 -10.49 14.81
CA ASP A 115 -4.13 -10.83 15.46
C ASP A 115 -5.09 -11.54 14.51
N TRP A 116 -5.23 -11.07 13.27
CA TRP A 116 -6.00 -11.79 12.26
C TRP A 116 -5.44 -13.19 12.00
N LEU A 117 -4.11 -13.33 11.87
CA LEU A 117 -3.46 -14.63 11.69
C LEU A 117 -3.76 -15.59 12.85
N LYS A 118 -3.81 -15.10 14.11
CA LYS A 118 -4.20 -15.92 15.27
C LYS A 118 -5.63 -16.45 15.14
N THR A 119 -6.55 -15.71 14.52
CA THR A 119 -7.95 -16.16 14.33
C THR A 119 -8.09 -17.29 13.31
N VAL A 120 -7.17 -17.38 12.34
CA VAL A 120 -7.20 -18.40 11.28
C VAL A 120 -6.18 -19.52 11.50
N LYS A 121 -5.36 -19.44 12.55
CA LYS A 121 -4.23 -20.36 12.80
C LYS A 121 -4.63 -21.84 12.88
N ASP A 122 -5.82 -22.13 13.42
CA ASP A 122 -6.32 -23.50 13.63
C ASP A 122 -7.24 -23.95 12.48
N SER A 123 -7.38 -23.13 11.44
CA SER A 123 -8.19 -23.46 10.27
C SER A 123 -7.49 -24.49 9.39
N THR A 124 -8.25 -25.43 8.84
CA THR A 124 -7.78 -26.32 7.76
C THR A 124 -7.77 -25.62 6.39
N GLN A 125 -8.38 -24.44 6.29
CA GLN A 125 -8.35 -23.63 5.07
C GLN A 125 -7.02 -22.87 4.97
N PRO A 126 -6.41 -22.75 3.78
CA PRO A 126 -5.25 -21.88 3.60
C PRO A 126 -5.65 -20.41 3.75
N PHE A 127 -4.69 -19.52 3.96
CA PHE A 127 -4.94 -18.09 4.10
C PHE A 127 -4.12 -17.26 3.11
N MET A 128 -4.62 -16.07 2.78
CA MET A 128 -3.91 -15.02 2.08
C MET A 128 -4.19 -13.70 2.81
N VAL A 129 -3.14 -12.99 3.20
CA VAL A 129 -3.24 -11.67 3.82
C VAL A 129 -2.39 -10.66 3.08
N MET A 130 -2.98 -9.51 2.79
CA MET A 130 -2.30 -8.34 2.26
C MET A 130 -2.03 -7.36 3.41
N MET A 131 -0.79 -7.36 3.90
CA MET A 131 -0.30 -6.42 4.90
C MET A 131 0.37 -5.23 4.21
N TRP A 132 -0.36 -4.12 4.07
CA TRP A 132 0.05 -3.00 3.21
C TRP A 132 0.31 -1.74 4.04
N HIS A 133 1.59 -1.46 4.33
CA HIS A 133 1.96 -0.29 5.12
C HIS A 133 1.75 1.06 4.41
N LYS A 134 1.59 2.12 5.21
CA LYS A 134 1.70 3.52 4.78
C LYS A 134 3.15 3.95 4.59
N ALA A 135 4.03 3.56 5.52
CA ALA A 135 5.44 3.90 5.48
C ALA A 135 6.12 3.35 4.20
N PRO A 136 7.14 4.03 3.66
CA PRO A 136 7.74 5.30 4.07
C PRO A 136 7.21 6.49 3.23
N HIS A 137 5.91 6.57 2.97
CA HIS A 137 5.33 7.64 2.15
C HIS A 137 5.49 9.05 2.79
N ARG A 138 5.49 10.14 1.99
CA ARG A 138 5.46 11.52 2.51
C ARG A 138 4.33 11.69 3.53
N ASN A 139 4.53 12.42 4.63
CA ASN A 139 5.67 13.29 5.03
C ASN A 139 6.70 12.64 5.97
N TRP A 140 6.95 11.33 5.85
CA TRP A 140 8.09 10.64 6.47
C TRP A 140 8.19 10.81 8.00
N GLN A 141 7.10 10.59 8.72
CA GLN A 141 7.11 10.64 10.18
C GLN A 141 7.59 9.27 10.72
N PRO A 142 8.78 9.19 11.35
CA PRO A 142 9.32 7.94 11.90
C PRO A 142 8.43 7.40 13.01
N GLY A 143 8.60 6.14 13.39
CA GLY A 143 7.97 5.63 14.61
C GLY A 143 8.69 6.15 15.86
N PRO A 144 8.08 6.02 17.05
CA PRO A 144 8.62 6.59 18.28
C PRO A 144 10.05 6.15 18.61
N ASN A 145 10.39 4.89 18.31
CA ASN A 145 11.70 4.32 18.59
C ASN A 145 12.75 4.64 17.50
N GLU A 146 12.32 5.19 16.36
CA GLU A 146 13.18 5.56 15.24
C GLU A 146 13.42 7.08 15.16
N LEU A 147 12.80 7.88 16.06
CA LEU A 147 13.08 9.30 16.17
C LEU A 147 14.57 9.52 16.47
N GLY A 148 15.21 10.39 15.68
CA GLY A 148 16.63 10.71 15.82
C GLY A 148 17.60 9.60 15.40
N MET A 149 17.13 8.43 14.95
CA MET A 149 17.97 7.26 14.63
C MET A 149 19.13 7.57 13.68
N TYR A 150 18.96 8.55 12.79
CA TYR A 150 19.93 8.95 11.78
C TYR A 150 20.34 10.43 11.85
N GLU A 151 20.17 11.10 13.01
CA GLU A 151 20.56 12.51 13.17
C GLU A 151 22.06 12.76 12.92
N ASP A 152 22.90 11.82 13.34
CA ASP A 152 24.37 11.90 13.18
C ASP A 152 24.89 11.14 11.94
N VAL A 153 24.01 10.73 11.01
CA VAL A 153 24.38 9.96 9.83
C VAL A 153 24.40 10.83 8.58
N THR A 154 25.55 10.87 7.92
CA THR A 154 25.67 11.46 6.57
C THR A 154 25.44 10.37 5.52
N PHE A 155 24.36 10.51 4.74
CA PHE A 155 24.09 9.63 3.60
C PHE A 155 24.83 10.12 2.35
N PRO A 156 25.29 9.22 1.47
CA PRO A 156 25.93 9.62 0.23
C PRO A 156 24.94 10.35 -0.67
N GLU A 157 25.32 11.52 -1.16
CA GLU A 157 24.57 12.24 -2.17
C GLU A 157 24.67 11.51 -3.52
N PRO A 158 23.55 11.39 -4.28
CA PRO A 158 23.64 10.87 -5.63
C PRO A 158 24.43 11.85 -6.51
N SER A 159 25.21 11.34 -7.46
CA SER A 159 25.99 12.18 -8.39
C SER A 159 25.13 13.11 -9.25
N THR A 160 23.83 12.85 -9.31
CA THR A 160 22.81 13.64 -10.02
C THR A 160 21.93 14.48 -9.07
N LEU A 161 22.37 14.75 -7.84
CA LEU A 161 21.60 15.58 -6.90
C LEU A 161 21.40 17.01 -7.46
N PHE A 162 22.46 17.57 -8.03
CA PHE A 162 22.48 18.90 -8.64
C PHE A 162 22.42 18.81 -10.16
N ASP A 163 21.56 17.94 -10.68
CA ASP A 163 21.29 17.81 -12.12
C ASP A 163 20.84 19.16 -12.68
N ASP A 164 21.46 19.62 -13.76
CA ASP A 164 21.11 20.88 -14.43
C ASP A 164 19.91 20.74 -15.36
N TYR A 165 19.39 19.52 -15.49
CA TYR A 165 18.29 19.14 -16.37
C TYR A 165 18.53 19.52 -17.84
N SER A 166 19.79 19.70 -18.25
CA SER A 166 20.13 19.99 -19.63
C SER A 166 19.72 18.86 -20.58
N GLY A 167 19.44 19.22 -21.85
CA GLY A 167 18.87 18.31 -22.85
C GLY A 167 17.33 18.20 -22.78
N ASP A 168 16.78 17.11 -23.32
CA ASP A 168 15.32 16.87 -23.42
C ASP A 168 14.68 16.40 -22.10
N ARG A 169 15.07 17.00 -20.96
CA ARG A 169 14.65 16.60 -19.60
C ARG A 169 13.70 17.60 -18.93
N GLN A 170 12.98 18.39 -19.72
CA GLN A 170 12.03 19.40 -19.25
C GLN A 170 10.99 18.84 -18.26
N ALA A 171 10.46 17.64 -18.50
CA ALA A 171 9.50 17.02 -17.60
C ALA A 171 10.07 16.77 -16.19
N ALA A 172 11.37 16.47 -16.08
CA ALA A 172 12.03 16.30 -14.78
C ALA A 172 12.17 17.66 -14.07
N ALA A 173 12.50 18.72 -14.79
CA ALA A 173 12.61 20.08 -14.26
C ALA A 173 11.27 20.63 -13.73
N LEU A 174 10.13 20.11 -14.19
CA LEU A 174 8.80 20.49 -13.70
C LEU A 174 8.40 19.84 -12.36
N ASN A 175 9.13 18.80 -11.91
CA ASN A 175 8.87 18.17 -10.61
C ASN A 175 9.42 19.05 -9.49
N ASN A 176 8.70 20.12 -9.14
CA ASN A 176 9.02 20.91 -7.96
C ASN A 176 8.73 20.10 -6.69
N MET A 177 9.80 19.65 -6.05
CA MET A 177 9.77 19.06 -4.71
C MET A 177 9.73 20.17 -3.64
N THR A 178 8.78 21.10 -3.75
CA THR A 178 8.48 22.08 -2.68
C THR A 178 7.47 21.51 -1.67
#